data_AF-A0A8H7Z737-F1
#
_entry.id   AF-A0A8H7Z737-F1
#
_cell.length_a   1.000
_cell.length_b   1.000
_cell.length_c   1.000
_cell.angle_alpha   90.00
_cell.angle_beta   90.00
_cell.angle_gamma   90.00
#
_symmetry.space_group_name_H-M   'P 1'
#
loop_
_entity.id
_entity.type
_entity.pdbx_description
1 polymer ?
#
loop_
_entity_poly.entity_id
_entity_poly.type
_entity_poly.pdbx_seq_one_letter_code
_entity_poly.pdbx_strand_id
1 'polypeptide(L)'
;MVRIEELPDDFEESLDLNKPHAPGPTLGAQAILNETPFGIKENASVQDPTAPPMPPGMASVKSHTAEEIFDMMNKTPLFMTDLSKATDGDEENIGLEAMRALQYEGTRAEVAQGFRESGNEVTRQKKWADGKEFYTKAIAVLTGDNKWEKGEDPEGDRIKEREIAEACYTNRALCNLELSKKHPAHLPAPKKKKK
;
A
#
# COMPACT_ATOMS: atom_id res chain seq x y z
N MET A 1 -40.70 -22.53 -0.31
CA MET A 1 -41.22 -21.59 0.70
C MET A 1 -40.07 -20.83 1.31
N VAL A 2 -39.95 -19.54 1.00
CA VAL A 2 -38.96 -18.62 1.61
C VAL A 2 -39.53 -18.17 2.95
N ARG A 3 -38.79 -18.38 4.05
CA ARG A 3 -39.13 -17.79 5.36
C ARG A 3 -38.59 -16.37 5.37
N ILE A 4 -39.48 -15.39 5.52
CA ILE A 4 -39.13 -14.00 5.79
C ILE A 4 -39.15 -13.89 7.32
N GLU A 5 -37.98 -13.69 7.93
CA GLU A 5 -37.87 -13.29 9.33
C GLU A 5 -38.16 -11.79 9.38
N GLU A 6 -39.32 -11.43 9.93
CA GLU A 6 -39.65 -10.05 10.23
C GLU A 6 -38.78 -9.60 11.41
N LEU A 7 -38.08 -8.48 11.22
CA LEU A 7 -37.35 -7.81 12.30
C LEU A 7 -38.36 -7.38 13.37
N PRO A 8 -38.04 -7.54 14.67
CA PRO A 8 -38.91 -7.05 15.74
C PRO A 8 -39.07 -5.54 15.65
N ASP A 9 -40.33 -5.10 15.59
CA ASP A 9 -40.80 -3.70 15.52
C ASP A 9 -40.60 -2.94 16.86
N ASP A 10 -39.78 -3.45 17.78
CA ASP A 10 -39.52 -2.90 19.12
C ASP A 10 -38.38 -1.87 19.15
N PHE A 11 -38.01 -1.25 18.02
CA PHE A 11 -37.17 -0.04 18.04
C PHE A 11 -38.05 1.19 18.37
N GLU A 12 -38.79 1.11 19.47
CA GLU A 12 -39.58 2.21 20.02
C GLU A 12 -38.64 3.31 20.55
N GLU A 13 -38.59 4.41 19.80
CA GLU A 13 -39.15 5.70 20.24
C GLU A 13 -38.96 6.10 21.73
N SER A 14 -37.77 5.89 22.29
CA SER A 14 -37.38 6.49 23.58
C SER A 14 -35.91 6.91 23.66
N LEU A 15 -35.34 7.32 22.51
CA LEU A 15 -34.02 7.97 22.49
C LEU A 15 -34.12 9.36 23.12
N ASP A 16 -33.98 9.42 24.44
CA ASP A 16 -33.88 10.65 25.21
C ASP A 16 -32.55 11.35 24.87
N LEU A 17 -32.58 12.27 23.91
CA LEU A 17 -31.40 13.00 23.39
C LEU A 17 -30.69 13.88 24.43
N ASN A 18 -31.22 13.97 25.65
CA ASN A 18 -30.69 14.82 26.73
C ASN A 18 -29.97 14.02 27.84
N LYS A 19 -29.80 12.70 27.69
CA LYS A 19 -28.99 11.89 28.60
C LYS A 19 -27.56 11.73 28.08
N PRO A 20 -26.51 11.96 28.89
CA PRO A 20 -25.16 11.62 28.51
C PRO A 20 -25.04 10.10 28.33
N HIS A 21 -24.64 9.68 27.14
CA HIS A 21 -24.38 8.29 26.79
C HIS A 21 -23.17 7.77 27.57
N ALA A 22 -23.34 6.71 28.36
CA ALA A 22 -22.22 6.00 28.98
C ALA A 22 -21.41 5.31 27.87
N PRO A 23 -20.06 5.31 27.92
CA PRO A 23 -19.25 4.73 26.85
C PRO A 23 -19.38 3.20 26.88
N GLY A 24 -20.20 2.65 25.99
CA GLY A 24 -20.15 1.24 25.62
C GLY A 24 -18.93 0.96 24.73
N PRO A 25 -18.49 -0.31 24.62
CA PRO A 25 -17.34 -0.66 23.78
C PRO A 25 -17.72 -0.52 22.30
N THR A 26 -17.10 0.45 21.63
CA THR A 26 -17.32 0.77 20.22
C THR A 26 -16.63 -0.25 19.31
N LEU A 27 -17.40 -1.05 18.58
CA LEU A 27 -16.91 -1.94 17.53
C LEU A 27 -16.99 -1.27 16.14
N GLY A 28 -15.90 -1.38 15.38
CA GLY A 28 -15.89 -1.50 13.92
C GLY A 28 -15.81 -0.22 13.08
N ALA A 29 -16.74 0.73 13.23
CA ALA A 29 -16.85 1.85 12.27
C ALA A 29 -16.68 3.25 12.91
N GLN A 30 -17.03 3.41 14.18
CA GLN A 30 -16.92 4.73 14.85
C GLN A 30 -15.55 4.98 15.48
N ALA A 31 -14.71 3.94 15.59
CA ALA A 31 -13.31 4.10 16.01
C ALA A 31 -12.51 4.95 15.01
N ILE A 32 -12.75 4.76 13.70
CA ILE A 32 -12.05 5.50 12.64
C ILE A 32 -12.48 6.98 12.59
N LEU A 33 -13.70 7.30 13.02
CA LEU A 33 -14.20 8.68 13.08
C LEU A 33 -13.78 9.44 14.36
N ASN A 34 -13.38 8.71 15.41
CA ASN A 34 -13.00 9.30 16.69
C ASN A 34 -11.47 9.29 16.92
N GLU A 35 -10.70 8.66 16.04
CA GLU A 35 -9.26 8.87 15.96
C GLU A 35 -8.99 10.23 15.33
N THR A 36 -8.52 11.15 16.16
CA THR A 36 -8.00 12.41 15.68
C THR A 36 -6.84 12.17 14.71
N PRO A 37 -6.89 12.71 13.47
CA PRO A 37 -5.97 12.32 12.39
C PRO A 37 -4.49 12.60 12.68
N PHE A 38 -4.19 13.49 13.64
CA PHE A 38 -2.83 13.81 14.06
C PHE A 38 -2.60 13.64 15.58
N GLY A 39 -3.53 13.01 16.32
CA GLY A 39 -3.52 13.06 17.78
C GLY A 39 -3.83 14.47 18.31
N ILE A 40 -4.07 14.61 19.62
CA ILE A 40 -4.19 15.92 20.28
C ILE A 40 -3.02 16.03 21.25
N LYS A 41 -2.19 17.06 21.14
CA LYS A 41 -1.16 17.32 22.16
C LYS A 41 -1.80 17.64 23.52
N GLU A 42 -1.32 17.01 24.60
CA GLU A 42 -1.80 17.23 25.99
C GLU A 42 -1.84 18.71 26.41
N ASN A 43 -0.98 19.55 25.83
CA ASN A 43 -0.86 20.97 26.17
C ASN A 43 -1.81 21.90 25.39
N ALA A 44 -2.66 21.39 24.49
CA ALA A 44 -3.56 22.20 23.67
C ALA A 44 -4.93 22.47 24.32
N SER A 45 -5.20 21.88 25.49
CA SER A 45 -6.45 22.09 26.24
C SER A 45 -6.40 23.37 27.09
N VAL A 46 -6.19 24.52 26.46
CA VAL A 46 -6.58 25.81 27.09
C VAL A 46 -7.95 26.16 26.54
N GLN A 47 -8.97 25.60 27.17
CA GLN A 47 -10.37 25.90 26.86
C GLN A 47 -10.70 27.30 27.39
N ASP A 48 -11.12 28.18 26.49
CA ASP A 48 -11.77 29.44 26.85
C ASP A 48 -13.13 29.11 27.51
N PRO A 49 -13.40 29.49 28.77
CA PRO A 49 -14.55 29.00 29.55
C PRO A 49 -15.93 29.41 29.01
N THR A 50 -15.95 30.23 27.95
CA THR A 50 -17.15 30.85 27.40
C THR A 50 -17.57 30.33 26.02
N ALA A 51 -16.79 29.42 25.41
CA ALA A 51 -17.06 28.88 24.08
C ALA A 51 -17.47 27.40 24.12
N PRO A 52 -18.40 26.95 23.25
CA PRO A 52 -18.72 25.54 23.13
C PRO A 52 -17.48 24.72 22.74
N PRO A 53 -17.32 23.49 23.27
CA PRO A 53 -16.15 22.67 23.02
C PRO A 53 -16.02 22.37 21.52
N MET A 54 -14.82 22.60 20.98
CA MET A 54 -14.52 22.37 19.58
C MET A 54 -14.57 20.86 19.28
N PRO A 55 -15.05 20.43 18.10
CA PRO A 55 -15.04 19.01 17.73
C PRO A 55 -13.61 18.45 17.73
N PRO A 56 -13.40 17.20 18.19
CA PRO A 56 -12.07 16.62 18.43
C PRO A 56 -11.17 16.62 17.19
N GLY A 57 -11.74 16.44 15.98
CA GLY A 57 -10.99 16.53 14.72
C GLY A 57 -10.39 17.92 14.45
N MET A 58 -11.06 19.01 14.83
CA MET A 58 -10.49 20.37 14.70
C MET A 58 -9.50 20.71 15.81
N ALA A 59 -9.69 20.14 17.00
CA ALA A 59 -8.75 20.31 18.11
C ALA A 59 -7.38 19.67 17.81
N SER A 60 -7.39 18.50 17.15
CA SER A 60 -6.18 17.81 16.68
C SER A 60 -5.36 18.67 15.73
N VAL A 61 -5.97 19.16 14.64
CA VAL A 61 -5.28 19.99 13.63
C VAL A 61 -4.76 21.30 14.23
N LYS A 62 -5.46 21.92 15.17
CA LYS A 62 -5.00 23.17 15.80
C LYS A 62 -3.91 22.97 16.86
N SER A 63 -3.75 21.76 17.37
CA SER A 63 -2.74 21.45 18.40
C SER A 63 -1.33 21.28 17.83
N HIS A 64 -1.19 21.10 16.51
CA HIS A 64 0.09 20.97 15.81
C HIS A 64 0.36 22.21 14.95
N THR A 65 1.65 22.53 14.74
CA THR A 65 2.03 23.59 13.78
C THR A 65 1.86 23.06 12.35
N ALA A 66 1.71 23.97 11.38
CA ALA A 66 1.53 23.57 9.97
C ALA A 66 2.69 22.70 9.44
N GLU A 67 3.92 22.97 9.89
CA GLU A 67 5.12 22.21 9.54
C GLU A 67 5.09 20.79 10.14
N GLU A 68 4.60 20.64 11.36
CA GLU A 68 4.49 19.36 12.04
C GLU A 68 3.38 18.48 11.45
N ILE A 69 2.24 19.08 11.09
CA ILE A 69 1.17 18.38 10.37
C ILE A 69 1.69 17.89 9.02
N PHE A 70 2.49 18.71 8.32
CA PHE A 70 3.09 18.31 7.05
C PHE A 70 4.07 17.15 7.22
N ASP A 71 4.84 17.12 8.31
CA ASP A 71 5.73 15.98 8.62
C ASP A 71 4.94 14.70 8.92
N MET A 72 3.87 14.79 9.71
CA MET A 72 2.99 13.66 10.01
C MET A 72 2.24 13.16 8.78
N MET A 73 1.79 14.07 7.91
CA MET A 73 1.16 13.73 6.64
C MET A 73 2.14 13.03 5.71
N ASN A 74 3.41 13.45 5.70
CA ASN A 74 4.47 12.75 4.96
C ASN A 74 4.76 11.35 5.49
N LYS A 75 4.60 11.12 6.79
CA LYS A 75 4.69 9.78 7.39
C LYS A 75 3.48 8.90 7.08
N THR A 76 2.37 9.45 6.60
CA THR A 76 1.19 8.64 6.29
C THR A 76 1.28 8.16 4.84
N PRO A 77 1.33 6.84 4.55
CA PRO A 77 1.62 6.33 3.20
C PRO A 77 0.73 6.88 2.08
N LEU A 78 -0.55 7.15 2.37
CA LEU A 78 -1.51 7.66 1.39
C LEU A 78 -1.32 9.15 1.06
N PHE A 79 -0.65 9.91 1.93
CA PHE A 79 -0.47 11.36 1.81
C PHE A 79 1.00 11.77 1.69
N MET A 80 1.90 10.80 1.65
CA MET A 80 3.34 11.02 1.54
C MET A 80 3.73 11.62 0.19
N THR A 81 4.52 12.70 0.21
CA THR A 81 5.08 13.29 -1.01
C THR A 81 6.45 12.73 -1.36
N ASP A 82 7.24 12.31 -0.36
CA ASP A 82 8.61 11.81 -0.52
C ASP A 82 8.89 10.58 0.36
N LEU A 83 9.38 9.48 -0.24
CA LEU A 83 9.75 8.26 0.49
C LEU A 83 10.85 8.48 1.52
N SER A 84 11.80 9.38 1.23
CA SER A 84 12.95 9.66 2.11
C SER A 84 12.47 10.19 3.47
N LYS A 85 11.53 11.14 3.45
CA LYS A 85 11.00 11.82 4.64
C LYS A 85 10.21 10.90 5.56
N ALA A 86 9.54 9.89 5.02
CA ALA A 86 8.86 8.89 5.83
C ALA A 86 9.80 7.87 6.47
N THR A 87 11.08 7.85 6.07
CA THR A 87 12.12 6.95 6.56
C THR A 87 13.29 7.68 7.22
N ASP A 88 13.20 9.01 7.41
CA ASP A 88 14.26 9.86 7.99
C ASP A 88 14.43 9.64 9.51
N GLY A 89 13.70 8.69 10.12
CA GLY A 89 13.94 8.18 11.47
C GLY A 89 14.32 6.69 11.42
N ASP A 90 15.16 6.24 12.36
CA ASP A 90 15.56 4.83 12.51
C ASP A 90 14.37 3.86 12.75
N GLU A 91 13.15 4.38 12.88
CA GLU A 91 11.90 3.63 12.99
C GLU A 91 11.29 3.40 11.60
N GLU A 92 11.25 2.14 11.17
CA GLU A 92 10.53 1.75 9.96
C GLU A 92 9.05 2.16 10.08
N ASN A 93 8.54 2.84 9.06
CA ASN A 93 7.14 3.23 9.05
C ASN A 93 6.25 1.99 8.92
N ILE A 94 5.62 1.61 10.04
CA ILE A 94 4.74 0.43 10.14
C ILE A 94 3.66 0.45 9.05
N GLY A 95 3.18 1.63 8.64
CA GLY A 95 2.23 1.78 7.55
C GLY A 95 2.81 1.36 6.19
N LEU A 96 4.06 1.73 5.89
CA LEU A 96 4.75 1.29 4.67
C LEU A 96 5.05 -0.21 4.70
N GLU A 97 5.40 -0.75 5.87
CA GLU A 97 5.60 -2.20 6.04
C GLU A 97 4.30 -2.96 5.84
N ALA A 98 3.19 -2.50 6.42
CA ALA A 98 1.87 -3.09 6.23
C ALA A 98 1.45 -3.07 4.74
N MET A 99 1.66 -1.96 4.03
CA MET A 99 1.39 -1.91 2.59
C MET A 99 2.29 -2.85 1.77
N ARG A 100 3.56 -3.01 2.19
CA ARG A 100 4.45 -3.99 1.57
C ARG A 100 3.99 -5.42 1.82
N ALA A 101 3.55 -5.73 3.05
CA ALA A 101 3.01 -7.02 3.40
C ALA A 101 1.76 -7.36 2.58
N LEU A 102 0.86 -6.39 2.37
CA LEU A 102 -0.32 -6.55 1.49
C LEU A 102 0.06 -6.89 0.05
N GLN A 103 1.17 -6.33 -0.48
CA GLN A 103 1.64 -6.67 -1.82
C GLN A 103 2.20 -8.10 -1.93
N TYR A 104 2.54 -8.73 -0.80
CA TYR A 104 3.04 -10.10 -0.70
C TYR A 104 2.00 -11.06 -0.09
N GLU A 105 0.75 -10.64 0.02
CA GLU A 105 -0.35 -11.48 0.47
C GLU A 105 -0.78 -12.46 -0.63
N GLY A 106 -1.06 -13.72 -0.25
CA GLY A 106 -1.53 -14.77 -1.14
C GLY A 106 -0.49 -15.85 -1.42
N THR A 107 -0.82 -16.74 -2.35
CA THR A 107 0.07 -17.83 -2.75
C THR A 107 1.26 -17.31 -3.55
N ARG A 108 2.33 -18.11 -3.61
CA ARG A 108 3.51 -17.79 -4.43
C ARG A 108 3.15 -17.47 -5.88
N ALA A 109 2.23 -18.24 -6.46
CA ALA A 109 1.79 -18.07 -7.85
C ALA A 109 1.07 -16.73 -8.04
N GLU A 110 0.18 -16.34 -7.12
CA GLU A 110 -0.58 -15.08 -7.20
C GLU A 110 0.33 -13.86 -7.06
N VAL A 111 1.25 -13.89 -6.10
CA VAL A 111 2.23 -12.80 -5.89
C VAL A 111 3.11 -12.64 -7.14
N ALA A 112 3.63 -13.75 -7.69
CA ALA A 112 4.43 -13.71 -8.90
C ALA A 112 3.62 -13.22 -10.12
N GLN A 113 2.33 -13.57 -10.19
CA GLN A 113 1.44 -13.10 -11.24
C GLN A 113 1.18 -11.59 -11.14
N GLY A 114 0.96 -11.04 -9.94
CA GLY A 114 0.81 -9.60 -9.74
C GLY A 114 2.03 -8.80 -10.20
N PHE A 115 3.24 -9.31 -9.93
CA PHE A 115 4.48 -8.71 -10.45
C PHE A 115 4.59 -8.79 -11.97
N ARG A 116 4.17 -9.91 -12.59
CA ARG A 116 4.12 -10.05 -14.05
C ARG A 116 3.17 -9.04 -14.68
N GLU A 117 1.98 -8.87 -14.12
CA GLU A 117 0.96 -7.93 -14.61
C GLU A 117 1.43 -6.47 -14.49
N SER A 118 2.02 -6.11 -13.34
CA SER A 118 2.65 -4.80 -13.13
C SER A 118 3.79 -4.56 -14.13
N GLY A 119 4.62 -5.58 -14.37
CA GLY A 119 5.67 -5.55 -15.38
C GLY A 119 5.11 -5.31 -16.78
N ASN A 120 4.01 -5.98 -17.15
CA ASN A 120 3.36 -5.83 -18.45
C ASN A 120 2.84 -4.40 -18.66
N GLU A 121 2.25 -3.78 -17.64
CA GLU A 121 1.75 -2.40 -17.71
C GLU A 121 2.88 -1.39 -17.92
N VAL A 122 3.96 -1.51 -17.16
CA VAL A 122 5.14 -0.64 -17.27
C VAL A 122 5.86 -0.82 -18.61
N THR A 123 5.91 -2.07 -19.09
CA THR A 123 6.44 -2.43 -20.42
C THR A 123 5.58 -1.83 -21.54
N ARG A 124 4.25 -1.81 -21.39
CA ARG A 124 3.31 -1.15 -22.33
C ARG A 124 3.56 0.36 -22.40
N GLN A 125 3.93 0.99 -21.28
CA GLN A 125 4.34 2.38 -21.21
C GLN A 125 5.77 2.65 -21.73
N LYS A 126 6.47 1.63 -22.28
CA LYS A 126 7.84 1.68 -22.79
C LYS A 126 8.91 2.03 -21.74
N LYS A 127 8.58 1.86 -20.46
CA LYS A 127 9.50 1.99 -19.32
C LYS A 127 10.24 0.66 -19.11
N TRP A 128 11.12 0.32 -20.05
CA TRP A 128 11.77 -1.00 -20.08
C TRP A 128 12.70 -1.28 -18.88
N ALA A 129 13.27 -0.23 -18.27
CA ALA A 129 14.12 -0.36 -17.08
C ALA A 129 13.31 -0.86 -15.88
N ASP A 130 12.22 -0.16 -15.57
CA ASP A 130 11.32 -0.53 -14.48
C ASP A 130 10.64 -1.90 -14.76
N GLY A 131 10.23 -2.15 -16.00
CA GLY A 131 9.62 -3.42 -16.41
C GLY A 131 10.54 -4.62 -16.12
N LYS A 132 11.84 -4.50 -16.43
CA LYS A 132 12.84 -5.53 -16.11
C LYS A 132 12.91 -5.83 -14.61
N GLU A 133 12.83 -4.81 -13.76
CA GLU A 133 12.85 -4.97 -12.30
C GLU A 133 11.62 -5.74 -11.81
N PHE A 134 10.43 -5.43 -12.32
CA PHE A 134 9.21 -6.17 -11.98
C PHE A 134 9.28 -7.65 -12.36
N TYR A 135 9.73 -7.98 -13.59
CA TYR A 135 9.92 -9.38 -13.97
C TYR A 135 11.01 -10.08 -13.15
N THR A 136 12.04 -9.34 -12.73
CA THR A 136 13.10 -9.89 -11.87
C THR A 136 12.58 -10.20 -10.47
N LYS A 137 11.72 -9.34 -9.90
CA LYS A 137 11.02 -9.60 -8.63
C LYS A 137 10.09 -10.81 -8.74
N ALA A 138 9.32 -10.93 -9.83
CA ALA A 138 8.48 -12.10 -10.08
C ALA A 138 9.31 -13.40 -10.09
N ILE A 139 10.44 -13.41 -10.79
CA ILE A 139 11.35 -14.57 -10.82
C ILE A 139 11.92 -14.84 -9.42
N ALA A 140 12.32 -13.81 -8.68
CA ALA A 140 12.85 -13.98 -7.33
C ALA A 140 11.84 -14.61 -6.36
N VAL A 141 10.56 -14.24 -6.46
CA VAL A 141 9.46 -14.85 -5.68
C VAL A 141 9.33 -16.35 -6.00
N LEU A 142 9.40 -16.71 -7.29
CA LEU A 142 9.28 -18.09 -7.76
C LEU A 142 10.50 -18.95 -7.40
N THR A 143 11.71 -18.39 -7.44
CA THR A 143 12.96 -19.11 -7.16
C THR A 143 13.40 -19.06 -5.69
N GLY A 144 12.81 -18.17 -4.90
CA GLY A 144 13.18 -17.95 -3.51
C GLY A 144 12.68 -19.02 -2.54
N ASP A 145 12.90 -18.78 -1.26
CA ASP A 145 12.47 -19.66 -0.17
C ASP A 145 10.94 -19.86 -0.18
N ASN A 146 10.51 -21.04 0.27
CA ASN A 146 9.09 -21.41 0.33
C ASN A 146 8.40 -20.83 1.58
N LYS A 147 8.37 -19.49 1.64
CA LYS A 147 7.77 -18.69 2.73
C LYS A 147 6.31 -18.31 2.46
N TRP A 148 5.73 -18.84 1.40
CA TRP A 148 4.42 -18.44 0.89
C TRP A 148 3.32 -19.37 1.36
N GLU A 149 2.11 -18.84 1.42
CA GLU A 149 0.91 -19.64 1.67
C GLU A 149 0.76 -20.72 0.60
N LYS A 150 0.37 -21.93 1.03
CA LYS A 150 0.08 -23.03 0.13
C LYS A 150 -1.37 -22.93 -0.33
N GLY A 151 -1.59 -22.94 -1.64
CA GLY A 151 -2.94 -23.01 -2.19
C GLY A 151 -3.62 -24.35 -1.93
N GLU A 152 -4.93 -24.40 -2.19
CA GLU A 152 -5.74 -25.61 -2.06
C GLU A 152 -5.31 -26.72 -3.04
N ASP A 153 -4.72 -26.36 -4.18
CA ASP A 153 -4.19 -27.28 -5.21
C ASP A 153 -2.68 -27.05 -5.47
N PRO A 154 -1.79 -27.78 -4.78
CA PRO A 154 -0.35 -27.58 -4.92
C PRO A 154 0.20 -27.98 -6.30
N GLU A 155 -0.46 -28.86 -7.05
CA GLU A 155 0.03 -29.26 -8.37
C GLU A 155 -0.40 -28.24 -9.45
N GLY A 156 -1.64 -27.77 -9.38
CA GLY A 156 -2.12 -26.67 -10.22
C GLY A 156 -1.28 -25.40 -10.03
N ASP A 157 -0.91 -25.08 -8.80
CA ASP A 157 -0.08 -23.90 -8.52
C ASP A 157 1.34 -24.04 -9.10
N ARG A 158 1.95 -25.23 -9.06
CA ARG A 158 3.26 -25.46 -9.70
C ARG A 158 3.21 -25.30 -11.22
N ILE A 159 2.11 -25.69 -11.85
CA ILE A 159 1.91 -25.47 -13.29
C ILE A 159 1.84 -23.97 -13.57
N LYS A 160 1.02 -23.23 -12.82
CA LYS A 160 0.92 -21.76 -12.94
C LYS A 160 2.27 -21.08 -12.70
N GLU A 161 2.99 -21.48 -11.65
CA GLU A 161 4.34 -20.97 -11.35
C GLU A 161 5.29 -21.12 -12.53
N ARG A 162 5.26 -22.29 -13.21
CA ARG A 162 6.09 -22.53 -14.39
C ARG A 162 5.69 -21.62 -15.55
N GLU A 163 4.39 -21.51 -15.83
CA GLU A 163 3.88 -20.64 -16.90
C GLU A 163 4.22 -19.15 -16.66
N ILE A 164 4.10 -18.70 -15.41
CA ILE A 164 4.47 -17.35 -15.00
C ILE A 164 5.97 -17.15 -15.16
N ALA A 165 6.80 -18.11 -14.74
CA ALA A 165 8.25 -18.06 -14.90
C ALA A 165 8.65 -17.93 -16.37
N GLU A 166 8.14 -18.79 -17.24
CA GLU A 166 8.43 -18.80 -18.68
C GLU A 166 8.09 -17.44 -19.34
N ALA A 167 6.93 -16.88 -19.00
CA ALA A 167 6.53 -15.56 -19.48
C ALA A 167 7.44 -14.44 -18.94
N CYS A 168 7.79 -14.47 -17.65
CA CYS A 168 8.67 -13.48 -17.03
C CYS A 168 10.07 -13.49 -17.64
N TYR A 169 10.65 -14.67 -17.91
CA TYR A 169 11.95 -14.78 -18.59
C TYR A 169 11.91 -14.19 -20.00
N THR A 170 10.86 -14.50 -20.76
CA THR A 170 10.66 -14.00 -22.13
C THR A 170 10.52 -12.48 -22.14
N ASN A 171 9.71 -11.92 -21.25
CA ASN A 171 9.48 -10.48 -21.16
C ASN A 171 10.70 -9.73 -20.62
N ARG A 172 11.47 -10.32 -19.70
CA ARG A 172 12.74 -9.75 -19.24
C ARG A 172 13.77 -9.69 -20.38
N ALA A 173 13.84 -10.72 -21.22
CA ALA A 173 14.69 -10.72 -22.40
C ALA A 173 14.29 -9.62 -23.39
N LEU A 174 12.98 -9.43 -23.61
CA LEU A 174 12.45 -8.33 -24.42
C LEU A 174 12.88 -6.96 -23.87
N CYS A 175 12.74 -6.74 -22.55
CA CYS A 175 13.14 -5.47 -21.93
C CYS A 175 14.64 -5.21 -22.09
N ASN A 176 15.49 -6.22 -21.89
CA ASN A 176 16.93 -6.10 -22.08
C ASN A 176 17.31 -5.77 -23.53
N LEU A 177 16.59 -6.35 -24.50
CA LEU A 177 16.80 -6.05 -25.92
C LEU A 177 16.43 -4.60 -26.24
N GLU A 178 15.32 -4.10 -25.72
CA GLU A 178 14.90 -2.71 -25.94
C GLU A 178 15.81 -1.70 -25.23
N LEU A 179 16.34 -2.05 -24.05
CA LEU A 179 17.35 -1.25 -23.37
C LEU A 179 18.64 -1.17 -24.19
N SER A 180 19.16 -2.30 -24.71
CA SER A 180 20.39 -2.29 -25.50
C SER A 180 20.25 -1.48 -26.80
N LYS A 181 19.09 -1.55 -27.47
CA LYS A 181 18.76 -0.70 -28.63
C LYS A 181 18.73 0.79 -28.32
N LYS A 182 18.32 1.20 -27.11
CA LYS A 182 18.32 2.59 -26.64
C LYS A 182 19.71 3.08 -26.19
N HIS A 183 20.69 2.19 -26.05
CA HIS A 183 22.10 2.52 -25.83
C HIS A 183 23.01 2.37 -27.08
N PRO A 184 22.65 2.87 -28.30
CA PRO A 184 23.43 2.62 -29.50
C PRO A 184 24.70 3.51 -29.63
N ALA A 185 25.09 4.28 -28.61
CA ALA A 185 26.01 5.41 -28.77
C ALA A 185 27.35 5.34 -28.02
N HIS A 186 27.90 4.15 -27.70
CA HIS A 186 29.29 4.07 -27.23
C HIS A 186 30.05 2.78 -27.61
N LEU A 187 29.83 2.24 -28.81
CA LEU A 187 30.91 1.42 -29.41
C LEU A 187 31.82 2.36 -30.22
N PRO A 188 33.05 2.65 -29.77
CA PRO A 188 34.01 3.34 -30.61
C PRO A 188 34.25 2.48 -31.85
N ALA A 189 33.95 3.03 -33.03
CA ALA A 189 34.20 2.38 -34.30
C ALA A 189 35.66 1.89 -34.37
N PRO A 190 35.92 0.68 -34.88
CA PRO A 190 37.29 0.20 -35.03
C PRO A 190 38.02 1.14 -35.99
N LYS A 191 38.97 1.91 -35.45
CA LYS A 191 39.86 2.77 -36.24
C LYS A 191 40.58 1.87 -37.25
N LYS A 192 40.12 1.88 -38.50
CA LYS A 192 40.82 1.24 -39.62
C LYS A 192 42.21 1.88 -39.68
N LYS A 193 43.24 1.15 -39.22
CA LYS A 193 44.64 1.52 -39.44
C LYS A 193 44.85 1.51 -40.96
N LYS A 194 44.88 2.69 -41.57
CA LYS A 194 45.41 2.85 -42.93
C LYS A 194 46.89 2.47 -42.86
N LYS A 195 47.25 1.43 -43.61
CA LYS A 195 48.64 1.18 -44.03
C LYS A 195 49.05 2.24 -45.04
#